data_AF-A0A1J5PMQ0-F1
#
_entry.id   AF-A0A1J5PMQ0-F1
#
_cell.length_a   1.000
_cell.length_b   1.000
_cell.length_c   1.000
_cell.angle_alpha   90.00
_cell.angle_beta   90.00
_cell.angle_gamma   90.00
#
_symmetry.space_group_name_H-M   'P 1'
#
loop_
_entity.id
_entity.type
_entity.pdbx_description
1 polymer ?
#
loop_
_entity_poly.entity_id
_entity_poly.type
_entity_poly.pdbx_seq_one_letter_code
_entity_poly.pdbx_strand_id
1 'polypeptide(L)'
;MRLVWQIHQGAPRLDVLVGADDVLLELATGGVSGWIAGFPNALPRESVDLYNLAIEGKFLEAREAYAAVHDLFTWDSRKEFIQAIKLAMDIVGRYGGPTRLPRLPLPANEEKQCRADVARALAFYGR
;
A
#
# COMPACT_ATOMS: atom_id res chain seq x y z
N MET A 1 1.03 14.03 -8.87
CA MET A 1 0.05 15.08 -8.48
C MET A 1 -0.63 15.79 -9.64
N ARG A 2 0.08 16.29 -10.69
CA ARG A 2 -0.54 17.04 -11.81
C ARG A 2 -1.75 16.33 -12.44
N LEU A 3 -1.69 15.00 -12.59
CA LEU A 3 -2.74 14.21 -13.23
C LEU A 3 -4.09 14.29 -12.50
N VAL A 4 -4.10 14.25 -11.16
CA VAL A 4 -5.35 14.33 -10.38
C VAL A 4 -6.08 15.64 -10.68
N TRP A 5 -5.36 16.75 -10.68
CA TRP A 5 -5.90 18.06 -11.04
C TRP A 5 -6.38 18.15 -12.49
N GLN A 6 -5.67 17.51 -13.42
CA GLN A 6 -6.09 17.47 -14.82
C GLN A 6 -7.39 16.67 -15.01
N ILE A 7 -7.57 15.57 -14.26
CA ILE A 7 -8.81 14.79 -14.30
C ILE A 7 -9.96 15.61 -13.70
N HIS A 8 -9.76 16.24 -12.55
CA HIS A 8 -10.77 17.10 -11.94
C HIS A 8 -11.21 18.25 -12.86
N GLN A 9 -10.27 18.82 -13.64
CA GLN A 9 -10.58 19.87 -14.61
C GLN A 9 -11.27 19.34 -15.88
N GLY A 10 -10.79 18.24 -16.44
CA GLY A 10 -11.26 17.71 -17.73
C GLY A 10 -12.49 16.80 -17.64
N ALA A 11 -12.72 16.19 -16.48
CA ALA A 11 -13.77 15.21 -16.24
C ALA A 11 -14.29 15.25 -14.78
N PRO A 12 -14.91 16.36 -14.33
CA PRO A 12 -15.28 16.59 -12.92
C PRO A 12 -16.31 15.63 -12.33
N ARG A 13 -16.91 14.74 -13.13
CA ARG A 13 -17.86 13.71 -12.66
C ARG A 13 -17.21 12.36 -12.38
N LEU A 14 -15.90 12.23 -12.62
CA LEU A 14 -15.17 10.98 -12.36
C LEU A 14 -14.55 11.02 -10.98
N ASP A 15 -14.76 9.94 -10.22
CA ASP A 15 -14.01 9.68 -9.01
C ASP A 15 -12.59 9.26 -9.34
N VAL A 16 -11.63 9.84 -8.63
CA VAL A 16 -10.20 9.50 -8.79
C VAL A 16 -9.79 8.63 -7.61
N LEU A 17 -9.32 7.42 -7.90
CA LEU A 17 -8.83 6.48 -6.90
C LEU A 17 -7.31 6.38 -6.99
N VAL A 18 -6.65 6.28 -5.84
CA VAL A 18 -5.25 5.88 -5.76
C VAL A 18 -5.16 4.40 -6.14
N GLY A 19 -4.23 4.07 -7.04
CA GLY A 19 -3.99 2.69 -7.47
C GLY A 19 -2.57 2.19 -7.23
N ALA A 20 -1.75 2.97 -6.51
CA ALA A 20 -0.40 2.59 -6.10
C ALA A 20 -0.21 2.99 -4.63
N ASP A 21 0.19 2.03 -3.80
CA ASP A 21 0.21 2.18 -2.35
C ASP A 21 1.26 3.21 -1.87
N ASP A 22 2.38 3.32 -2.58
CA ASP A 22 3.53 4.18 -2.29
C ASP A 22 3.38 5.65 -2.75
N VAL A 23 2.18 6.05 -3.16
CA VAL A 23 1.83 7.44 -3.47
C VAL A 23 0.52 7.90 -2.80
N LEU A 24 0.00 7.12 -1.86
CA LEU A 24 -1.29 7.38 -1.22
C LEU A 24 -1.33 8.76 -0.56
N LEU A 25 -0.35 9.07 0.27
CA LEU A 25 -0.34 10.29 1.08
C LEU A 25 -0.22 11.54 0.21
N GLU A 26 0.63 11.48 -0.81
CA GLU A 26 0.79 12.52 -1.81
C GLU A 26 -0.53 12.76 -2.54
N LEU A 27 -1.14 11.71 -3.09
CA LEU A 27 -2.34 11.85 -3.90
C LEU A 27 -3.58 12.23 -3.09
N ALA A 28 -3.63 11.93 -1.79
CA ALA A 28 -4.68 12.38 -0.89
C ALA A 28 -4.87 13.91 -0.92
N THR A 29 -3.79 14.67 -1.06
CA THR A 29 -3.83 16.15 -1.16
C THR A 29 -4.56 16.67 -2.41
N GLY A 30 -4.73 15.82 -3.43
CA GLY A 30 -5.41 16.15 -4.69
C GLY A 30 -6.92 15.91 -4.69
N GLY A 31 -7.51 15.50 -3.55
CA GLY A 31 -8.95 15.20 -3.48
C GLY A 31 -9.32 13.90 -4.20
N VAL A 32 -8.60 12.82 -3.91
CA VAL A 32 -8.96 11.47 -4.35
C VAL A 32 -10.16 10.94 -3.56
N SER A 33 -11.02 10.17 -4.22
CA SER A 33 -12.23 9.59 -3.64
C SER A 33 -11.99 8.25 -2.93
N GLY A 34 -10.80 7.65 -3.05
CA GLY A 34 -10.53 6.32 -2.52
C GLY A 34 -9.17 5.74 -2.92
N TRP A 35 -8.95 4.50 -2.52
CA TRP A 35 -7.70 3.75 -2.71
C TRP A 35 -8.02 2.29 -3.00
N ILE A 36 -7.50 1.78 -4.12
CA ILE A 36 -7.51 0.36 -4.50
C ILE A 36 -6.08 -0.13 -4.37
N ALA A 37 -5.89 -1.16 -3.55
CA ALA A 37 -4.59 -1.47 -2.96
C ALA A 37 -4.41 -2.96 -2.74
N GLY A 38 -3.17 -3.42 -2.86
CA GLY A 38 -2.80 -4.81 -2.66
C GLY A 38 -2.60 -5.17 -1.19
N PHE A 39 -1.86 -4.34 -0.46
CA PHE A 39 -1.46 -4.63 0.92
C PHE A 39 -2.56 -4.63 1.98
N PRO A 40 -3.76 -4.02 1.80
CA PRO A 40 -4.87 -4.24 2.73
C PRO A 40 -5.32 -5.70 2.83
N ASN A 41 -4.96 -6.58 1.88
CA ASN A 41 -5.19 -8.02 2.02
C ASN A 41 -4.40 -8.62 3.21
N ALA A 42 -3.25 -8.04 3.54
CA ALA A 42 -2.45 -8.40 4.71
C ALA A 42 -2.74 -7.48 5.91
N LEU A 43 -2.81 -6.17 5.67
CA LEU A 43 -2.85 -5.12 6.69
C LEU A 43 -4.15 -4.28 6.63
N PRO A 44 -5.35 -4.89 6.70
CA PRO A 44 -6.60 -4.16 6.42
C PRO A 44 -6.87 -3.03 7.41
N ARG A 45 -6.58 -3.24 8.69
CA ARG A 45 -6.84 -2.24 9.74
C ARG A 45 -5.89 -1.07 9.60
N GLU A 46 -4.61 -1.37 9.45
CA GLU A 46 -3.53 -0.41 9.31
C GLU A 46 -3.70 0.43 8.05
N SER A 47 -4.12 -0.19 6.95
CA SER A 47 -4.45 0.51 5.70
C SER A 47 -5.63 1.46 5.85
N VAL A 48 -6.70 1.05 6.54
CA VAL A 48 -7.86 1.93 6.80
C VAL A 48 -7.47 3.08 7.72
N ASP A 49 -6.68 2.81 8.77
CA ASP A 49 -6.19 3.84 9.70
C ASP A 49 -5.38 4.90 8.94
N LEU A 50 -4.42 4.50 8.11
CA LEU A 50 -3.63 5.41 7.27
C LEU A 50 -4.50 6.17 6.25
N TYR A 51 -5.43 5.49 5.58
CA TYR A 51 -6.33 6.11 4.61
C TYR A 51 -7.16 7.21 5.27
N ASN A 52 -7.76 6.94 6.43
CA ASN A 52 -8.56 7.91 7.18
C ASN A 52 -7.72 9.13 7.59
N LEU A 53 -6.51 8.93 8.12
CA LEU A 53 -5.61 10.04 8.44
C LEU A 53 -5.32 10.91 7.21
N ALA A 54 -5.11 10.27 6.05
CA ALA A 54 -4.81 10.97 4.80
C ALA A 54 -6.01 11.78 4.29
N ILE A 55 -7.23 11.22 4.27
CA ILE A 55 -8.42 11.93 3.77
C ILE A 55 -8.98 12.96 4.76
N GLU A 56 -8.71 12.80 6.06
CA GLU A 56 -9.08 13.78 7.10
C GLU A 56 -8.07 14.94 7.19
N GLY A 57 -6.99 14.91 6.41
CA GLY A 57 -5.96 15.95 6.42
C GLY A 57 -5.04 15.94 7.65
N LYS A 58 -5.03 14.84 8.42
CA LYS A 58 -4.15 14.62 9.58
C LYS A 58 -2.75 14.21 9.12
N PHE A 59 -2.11 15.06 8.32
CA PHE A 59 -0.92 14.70 7.57
C PHE A 59 0.32 14.47 8.43
N LEU A 60 0.40 15.04 9.62
CA LEU A 60 1.54 14.82 10.52
C LEU A 60 1.53 13.38 11.05
N GLU A 61 0.37 12.92 11.51
CA GLU A 61 0.14 11.55 11.96
C GLU A 61 0.18 10.57 10.80
N ALA A 62 -0.44 10.93 9.66
CA ALA A 62 -0.42 10.11 8.45
C ALA A 62 1.02 9.89 7.97
N ARG A 63 1.89 10.91 8.04
CA ARG A 63 3.30 10.79 7.64
C ARG A 63 4.06 9.77 8.48
N GLU A 64 3.81 9.70 9.79
CA GLU A 64 4.48 8.72 10.66
C GLU A 64 4.03 7.29 10.33
N ALA A 65 2.71 7.09 10.21
CA ALA A 65 2.14 5.82 9.79
C ALA A 65 2.60 5.40 8.39
N TYR A 66 2.60 6.34 7.45
CA TYR A 66 3.03 6.14 6.08
C TYR A 66 4.51 5.75 6.01
N ALA A 67 5.39 6.47 6.71
CA ALA A 67 6.83 6.14 6.74
C ALA A 67 7.10 4.73 7.27
N ALA A 68 6.30 4.24 8.23
CA ALA A 68 6.45 2.88 8.75
C ALA A 68 6.08 1.79 7.74
N VAL A 69 5.11 2.06 6.85
CA VAL A 69 4.64 1.11 5.83
C VAL A 69 5.21 1.38 4.44
N HIS A 70 5.88 2.51 4.22
CA HIS A 70 6.27 2.97 2.89
C HIS A 70 7.19 1.97 2.18
N ASP A 71 8.24 1.47 2.85
CA ASP A 71 9.14 0.47 2.28
C ASP A 71 8.36 -0.78 1.80
N LEU A 72 7.35 -1.21 2.57
CA LEU A 72 6.45 -2.31 2.19
C LEU A 72 5.58 -1.92 0.98
N PHE A 73 5.06 -0.71 0.94
CA PHE A 73 4.21 -0.24 -0.16
C PHE A 73 4.98 -0.05 -1.47
N THR A 74 6.29 0.23 -1.43
CA THR A 74 7.11 0.31 -2.67
C THR A 74 7.14 -1.01 -3.45
N TRP A 75 6.77 -2.14 -2.84
CA TRP A 75 6.63 -3.41 -3.55
C TRP A 75 5.49 -3.38 -4.58
N ASP A 76 4.46 -2.56 -4.38
CA ASP A 76 3.29 -2.42 -5.27
C ASP A 76 3.68 -1.92 -6.68
N SER A 77 4.76 -1.14 -6.74
CA SER A 77 5.35 -0.62 -7.97
C SER A 77 6.37 -1.59 -8.63
N ARG A 78 6.53 -2.81 -8.10
CA ARG A 78 7.49 -3.82 -8.61
C ARG A 78 6.78 -4.95 -9.34
N LYS A 79 7.50 -5.68 -10.20
CA LYS A 79 6.93 -6.83 -10.94
C LYS A 79 6.56 -8.01 -10.02
N GLU A 80 7.15 -8.05 -8.82
CA GLU A 80 6.96 -9.06 -7.78
C GLU A 80 5.82 -8.75 -6.79
N PHE A 81 5.06 -7.67 -7.00
CA PHE A 81 4.08 -7.18 -6.02
C PHE A 81 3.09 -8.25 -5.54
N ILE A 82 2.59 -9.10 -6.44
CA ILE A 82 1.66 -10.19 -6.08
C ILE A 82 2.32 -11.21 -5.14
N GLN A 83 3.59 -11.56 -5.36
CA GLN A 83 4.32 -12.46 -4.47
C GLN A 83 4.56 -11.81 -3.10
N ALA A 84 4.90 -10.52 -3.07
CA ALA A 84 5.09 -9.77 -1.83
C ALA A 84 3.80 -9.67 -1.00
N ILE A 85 2.66 -9.37 -1.63
CA ILE A 85 1.35 -9.32 -0.97
C ILE A 85 1.00 -10.68 -0.36
N LYS A 86 1.16 -11.77 -1.12
CA LYS A 86 0.87 -13.13 -0.64
C LYS A 86 1.78 -13.53 0.52
N LEU A 87 3.07 -13.22 0.44
CA LEU A 87 4.01 -13.44 1.54
C LEU A 87 3.62 -12.63 2.78
N ALA A 88 3.26 -11.36 2.61
CA ALA A 88 2.80 -10.51 3.71
C ALA A 88 1.53 -11.09 4.36
N MET A 89 0.58 -11.60 3.57
CA MET A 89 -0.60 -12.31 4.07
C MET A 89 -0.19 -13.51 4.92
N ASP A 90 0.69 -14.38 4.40
CA ASP A 90 1.15 -15.57 5.14
C ASP A 90 1.85 -15.21 6.46
N ILE A 91 2.65 -14.14 6.48
CA ILE A 91 3.33 -13.63 7.69
C ILE A 91 2.31 -13.21 8.77
N VAL A 92 1.22 -12.57 8.39
CA VAL A 92 0.18 -12.11 9.33
C VAL A 92 -0.90 -13.15 9.63
N GLY A 93 -0.68 -14.41 9.25
CA GLY A 93 -1.61 -15.52 9.50
C GLY A 93 -2.84 -15.54 8.60
N ARG A 94 -2.76 -14.92 7.41
CA ARG A 94 -3.78 -14.99 6.35
C ARG A 94 -3.27 -15.87 5.23
N TYR A 95 -4.15 -16.56 4.51
CA TYR A 95 -3.71 -17.41 3.40
C TYR A 95 -3.38 -16.58 2.15
N GLY A 96 -2.09 -16.39 1.86
CA GLY A 96 -1.58 -15.86 0.60
C GLY A 96 -1.20 -16.97 -0.38
N GLY A 97 -0.41 -17.94 0.07
CA GLY A 97 -0.04 -19.14 -0.69
C GLY A 97 0.77 -18.85 -1.97
N PRO A 98 1.06 -19.88 -2.79
CA PRO A 98 1.90 -19.70 -3.98
C PRO A 98 1.19 -18.87 -5.05
N THR A 99 1.97 -18.26 -5.93
CA THR A 99 1.45 -17.67 -7.17
C THR A 99 1.25 -18.72 -8.25
N ARG A 100 0.30 -18.46 -9.16
CA ARG A 100 0.16 -19.25 -10.38
C ARG A 100 1.35 -18.99 -11.32
N LEU A 101 1.88 -20.03 -11.94
CA LEU A 101 2.86 -19.92 -13.02
C LEU A 101 2.35 -18.98 -14.14
N PRO A 102 3.23 -18.18 -14.79
CA PRO A 102 4.70 -18.29 -14.78
C PRO A 102 5.39 -17.56 -13.62
N ARG A 103 4.65 -16.99 -12.66
CA ARG A 103 5.24 -16.30 -11.50
C ARG A 103 5.84 -17.32 -10.53
N LEU A 104 7.16 -17.26 -10.39
CA LEU A 104 7.92 -18.05 -9.42
C LEU A 104 7.92 -17.37 -8.04
N PRO A 105 8.26 -18.12 -6.97
CA PRO A 105 8.48 -17.55 -5.65
C PRO A 105 9.50 -16.40 -5.67
N LEU A 106 9.44 -15.53 -4.66
CA LEU A 106 10.45 -14.49 -4.48
C LEU A 106 11.85 -15.12 -4.36
N PRO A 107 12.87 -14.53 -5.00
CA PRO A 107 14.26 -14.82 -4.68
C PRO A 107 14.54 -14.65 -3.18
N ALA A 108 15.45 -15.45 -2.62
CA ALA A 108 15.69 -15.49 -1.18
C ALA A 108 16.06 -14.12 -0.56
N ASN A 109 16.78 -13.27 -1.29
CA ASN A 109 17.12 -11.91 -0.86
C ASN A 109 15.88 -10.99 -0.82
N GLU A 110 15.00 -11.10 -1.83
CA GLU A 110 13.76 -10.33 -1.91
C GLU A 110 12.73 -10.79 -0.87
N GLU A 111 12.62 -12.11 -0.65
CA GLU A 111 11.78 -12.66 0.42
C GLU A 111 12.24 -12.14 1.79
N LYS A 112 13.55 -12.16 2.05
CA LYS A 112 14.13 -11.62 3.29
C LYS A 112 13.83 -10.13 3.45
N GLN A 113 13.95 -9.34 2.39
CA GLN A 113 13.64 -7.91 2.42
C GLN A 113 12.15 -7.67 2.70
N CYS A 114 11.26 -8.36 1.96
CA CYS A 114 9.81 -8.23 2.16
C CYS A 114 9.40 -8.59 3.59
N ARG A 115 9.97 -9.66 4.18
CA ARG A 115 9.76 -10.01 5.59
C ARG A 115 10.18 -8.89 6.54
N ALA A 116 11.32 -8.24 6.29
CA ALA A 116 11.79 -7.13 7.11
C ALA A 116 10.88 -5.89 6.99
N ASP A 117 10.38 -5.60 5.79
CA ASP A 117 9.45 -4.49 5.55
C ASP A 117 8.09 -4.73 6.22
N VAL A 118 7.57 -5.97 6.15
CA VAL A 118 6.36 -6.37 6.89
C VAL A 118 6.58 -6.26 8.40
N ALA A 119 7.70 -6.74 8.93
CA ALA A 119 7.99 -6.67 10.36
C ALA A 119 8.05 -5.22 10.87
N ARG A 120 8.61 -4.30 10.07
CA ARG A 120 8.67 -2.87 10.40
C ARG A 120 7.27 -2.25 10.47
N ALA A 121 6.42 -2.57 9.49
CA ALA A 121 5.04 -2.13 9.48
C ALA A 121 4.29 -2.62 10.74
N LEU A 122 4.39 -3.93 11.05
CA LEU A 122 3.72 -4.50 12.22
C LEU A 122 4.21 -3.91 13.54
N ALA A 123 5.52 -3.68 13.68
CA ALA A 123 6.10 -3.10 14.89
C ALA A 123 5.54 -1.69 15.20
N PHE A 124 5.32 -0.86 14.17
CA PHE A 124 4.71 0.46 14.33
C PHE A 124 3.27 0.37 14.86
N TYR A 125 2.50 -0.61 14.38
CA TYR A 125 1.12 -0.83 14.81
C TYR A 125 0.99 -1.71 16.08
N GLY A 126 2.11 -2.07 16.71
CA GLY A 126 2.15 -2.86 17.94
C GLY A 126 1.68 -4.31 17.77
N ARG A 127 1.98 -4.92 16.62
CA ARG A 127 1.60 -6.29 16.26
C ARG A 127 2.80 -7.21 16.08
#